data_AF-A0A958HWN9-F1
#
_entry.id   AF-A0A958HWN9-F1
#
_cell.length_a   1.000
_cell.length_b   1.000
_cell.length_c   1.000
_cell.angle_alpha   90.00
_cell.angle_beta   90.00
_cell.angle_gamma   90.00
#
_symmetry.space_group_name_H-M   'P 1'
#
loop_
_entity.id
_entity.type
_entity.pdbx_description
1 polymer ?
#
loop_
_entity_poly.entity_id
_entity_poly.type
_entity_poly.pdbx_seq_one_letter_code
_entity_poly.pdbx_strand_id
1 'polypeptide(L)'
;MKQRSLQYRWRRSVGKGLFGLALIFLGFAPAGAQTLNFLSTLNIPGTFKTDVWGYVDPNDGTEYAVLGDASGAGITIVDVSDPATPVQV
;
A
#
# COMPACT_ATOMS: atom_id res chain seq x y z
N MET A 1 42.93 -20.88 67.13
CA MET A 1 41.94 -21.49 66.23
C MET A 1 40.91 -20.44 65.86
N LYS A 2 40.99 -19.83 64.67
CA LYS A 2 40.09 -18.74 64.23
C LYS A 2 39.26 -19.27 63.05
N GLN A 3 37.96 -19.47 63.29
CA GLN A 3 37.05 -20.09 62.34
C GLN A 3 36.73 -19.18 61.15
N ARG A 4 36.64 -19.82 59.99
CA ARG A 4 36.31 -19.29 58.66
C ARG A 4 34.83 -18.92 58.58
N SER A 5 34.48 -17.83 57.90
CA SER A 5 33.20 -17.76 57.19
C SER A 5 33.35 -16.94 55.91
N LEU A 6 33.46 -17.68 54.80
CA LEU A 6 33.44 -17.18 53.43
C LEU A 6 32.00 -16.82 53.07
N GLN A 7 31.65 -15.54 53.14
CA GLN A 7 30.39 -15.05 52.60
C GLN A 7 30.59 -14.71 51.12
N TYR A 8 30.60 -15.74 50.26
CA TYR A 8 30.47 -15.60 48.80
C TYR A 8 29.02 -15.21 48.49
N ARG A 9 28.70 -13.92 48.53
CA ARG A 9 27.39 -13.42 48.07
C ARG A 9 27.41 -13.21 46.56
N TRP A 10 27.35 -14.31 45.81
CA TRP A 10 27.25 -14.31 44.35
C TRP A 10 25.85 -13.79 43.94
N ARG A 11 25.76 -12.50 43.61
CA ARG A 11 24.52 -11.86 43.16
C ARG A 11 24.21 -12.31 41.74
N ARG A 12 23.35 -13.32 41.59
CA ARG A 12 22.81 -13.76 40.29
C ARG A 12 21.97 -12.64 39.67
N SER A 13 22.50 -11.94 38.67
CA SER A 13 21.72 -11.02 37.83
C SER A 13 21.07 -11.82 36.70
N VAL A 14 20.06 -12.63 37.02
CA VAL A 14 19.15 -13.21 36.02
C VAL A 14 18.01 -12.21 35.85
N GLY A 15 17.99 -11.46 34.74
CA GLY A 15 16.86 -10.55 34.51
C GLY A 15 17.03 -9.43 33.49
N LYS A 16 18.04 -9.44 32.62
CA LYS A 16 18.24 -8.35 31.63
C LYS A 16 18.01 -8.73 30.17
N GLY A 17 17.88 -10.03 29.83
CA GLY A 17 17.77 -10.49 28.44
C GLY A 17 16.35 -10.54 27.86
N LEU A 18 15.32 -10.64 28.70
CA LEU A 18 13.94 -10.91 28.25
C LEU A 18 13.17 -9.64 27.84
N PHE A 19 13.65 -8.45 28.21
CA PHE A 19 13.00 -7.18 27.86
C PHE A 19 13.30 -6.72 26.42
N GLY A 20 14.42 -7.16 25.82
CA GLY A 20 14.81 -6.76 24.47
C GLY A 20 14.08 -7.50 23.34
N LEU A 21 13.64 -8.75 23.59
CA LEU A 21 12.97 -9.58 22.59
C LEU A 21 11.51 -9.19 22.33
N ALA A 22 10.85 -8.53 23.29
CA ALA A 22 9.45 -8.11 23.13
C ALA A 22 9.25 -6.95 22.14
N LEU A 23 10.28 -6.12 21.91
CA LEU A 23 10.19 -4.94 21.04
C LEU A 23 10.33 -5.27 19.54
N ILE A 24 10.92 -6.42 19.20
CA ILE A 24 11.11 -6.83 17.79
C ILE A 24 9.78 -7.32 17.17
N PHE A 25 8.82 -7.77 17.98
CA PHE A 25 7.52 -8.25 17.50
C PHE A 25 6.45 -7.16 17.29
N LEU A 26 6.69 -5.91 17.73
CA LEU A 26 5.73 -4.80 17.65
C LEU A 26 5.79 -4.00 16.33
N GLY A 27 6.75 -4.28 15.45
CA GLY A 27 7.05 -3.42 14.29
C GLY A 27 6.33 -3.74 12.98
N PHE A 28 5.65 -4.88 12.86
CA PHE A 28 4.93 -5.27 11.64
C PHE A 28 3.42 -5.15 11.84
N ALA A 29 2.88 -3.93 11.75
CA ALA A 29 1.47 -3.78 11.46
C ALA A 29 1.24 -4.22 10.00
N PRO A 30 0.33 -5.15 9.71
CA PRO A 30 -0.04 -5.41 8.32
C PRO A 30 -0.58 -4.11 7.72
N ALA A 31 -0.09 -3.71 6.55
CA ALA A 31 -0.73 -2.65 5.79
C ALA A 31 -2.20 -3.04 5.60
N GLY A 32 -3.13 -2.15 5.98
CA GLY A 32 -4.56 -2.44 5.88
C GLY A 32 -4.93 -2.81 4.45
N ALA A 33 -5.64 -3.93 4.28
CA ALA A 33 -6.13 -4.33 2.97
C ALA A 33 -7.08 -3.24 2.44
N GLN A 34 -6.77 -2.67 1.28
CA GLN A 34 -7.66 -1.74 0.60
C GLN A 34 -8.79 -2.53 -0.07
N THR A 35 -10.03 -2.24 0.30
CA THR A 35 -11.19 -2.83 -0.39
C THR A 35 -11.41 -2.09 -1.71
N LEU A 36 -11.31 -2.80 -2.83
CA LEU A 36 -11.70 -2.28 -4.13
C LEU A 36 -13.22 -2.40 -4.27
N ASN A 37 -13.89 -1.28 -4.54
CA ASN A 37 -15.32 -1.25 -4.85
C ASN A 37 -15.50 -0.91 -6.34
N PHE A 38 -16.32 -1.68 -7.03
CA PHE A 38 -16.67 -1.40 -8.41
C PHE A 38 -17.79 -0.35 -8.46
N LEU A 39 -17.56 0.77 -9.14
CA LEU A 39 -18.50 1.90 -9.16
C LEU A 39 -19.29 2.00 -10.47
N SER A 40 -18.63 1.85 -11.62
CA SER A 40 -19.27 2.10 -12.91
C SER A 40 -18.55 1.38 -14.07
N THR A 41 -19.18 1.39 -15.25
CA THR A 41 -18.58 0.95 -16.51
C THR A 41 -18.89 1.95 -17.62
N LEU A 42 -17.89 2.21 -18.46
CA LEU A 42 -18.05 2.98 -19.69
C LEU A 42 -17.83 2.05 -20.88
N ASN A 43 -18.81 1.96 -21.77
CA ASN A 43 -18.68 1.18 -22.99
C ASN A 43 -17.90 1.96 -24.03
N ILE A 44 -16.66 1.54 -24.30
CA ILE A 44 -15.80 2.14 -25.31
C ILE A 44 -15.78 1.21 -26.55
N PRO A 45 -16.25 1.68 -27.72
CA PRO A 45 -16.36 0.85 -28.91
C PRO A 45 -14.98 0.40 -29.41
N GLY A 46 -14.96 -0.65 -30.23
CA GLY A 46 -13.72 -1.23 -30.78
C GLY A 46 -13.40 -2.58 -30.13
N THR A 47 -12.63 -3.41 -30.84
CA THR A 47 -12.42 -4.82 -30.48
C THR A 47 -11.04 -5.10 -29.92
N PHE A 48 -10.09 -4.17 -30.04
CA PHE A 48 -8.72 -4.36 -29.57
C PHE A 48 -8.18 -3.13 -28.86
N LYS A 49 -8.16 -3.21 -27.52
CA LYS A 49 -7.55 -2.22 -26.61
C LYS A 49 -6.18 -2.73 -26.17
N THR A 50 -5.20 -1.84 -26.08
CA THR A 50 -3.80 -2.21 -25.80
C THR A 50 -3.39 -1.97 -24.35
N ASP A 51 -3.64 -0.76 -23.84
CA ASP A 51 -3.18 -0.35 -22.52
C ASP A 51 -4.08 0.75 -21.93
N VAL A 52 -3.99 0.98 -20.62
CA VAL A 52 -4.63 2.08 -19.90
C VAL A 52 -3.63 2.76 -18.97
N TRP A 53 -3.46 4.07 -19.14
CA TRP A 53 -2.60 4.90 -18.30
C TRP A 53 -3.41 5.97 -17.57
N GLY A 54 -2.95 6.35 -16.38
CA GLY A 54 -3.50 7.49 -15.65
C GLY A 54 -2.76 8.78 -15.99
N TYR A 55 -3.50 9.87 -16.14
CA TYR A 55 -2.97 11.23 -16.29
C TYR A 55 -3.72 12.18 -15.37
N VAL A 56 -3.00 13.13 -14.78
CA VAL A 56 -3.57 14.21 -13.95
C VAL A 56 -3.19 15.53 -14.59
N ASP A 57 -4.15 16.36 -14.94
CA ASP A 57 -3.88 17.70 -15.48
C ASP A 57 -3.23 18.56 -14.38
N PRO A 58 -2.02 19.10 -14.61
CA PRO A 58 -1.32 19.91 -13.61
C PRO A 58 -1.97 21.27 -13.34
N ASN A 59 -2.88 21.74 -14.20
CA ASN A 59 -3.50 23.06 -14.06
C ASN A 59 -4.69 23.04 -13.08
N ASP A 60 -5.50 21.99 -13.10
CA ASP A 60 -6.74 21.90 -12.32
C ASP A 60 -6.89 20.60 -11.52
N GLY A 61 -6.02 19.60 -11.71
CA GLY A 61 -6.04 18.34 -10.99
C GLY A 61 -7.05 17.32 -11.54
N THR A 62 -7.64 17.58 -12.70
CA THR A 62 -8.59 16.66 -13.34
C THR A 62 -7.89 15.34 -13.69
N GLU A 63 -8.52 14.21 -13.36
CA GLU A 63 -7.95 12.88 -13.60
C GLU A 63 -8.53 12.26 -14.85
N TYR A 64 -7.66 11.69 -15.68
CA TYR A 64 -8.01 11.04 -16.94
C TYR A 64 -7.44 9.63 -17.03
N ALA A 65 -8.23 8.72 -17.59
CA ALA A 65 -7.74 7.47 -18.13
C ALA A 65 -7.43 7.66 -19.62
N VAL A 66 -6.22 7.29 -20.04
CA VAL A 66 -5.76 7.31 -21.43
C VAL A 66 -5.70 5.87 -21.91
N LEU A 67 -6.59 5.53 -22.84
CA LEU A 67 -6.72 4.17 -23.37
C LEU A 67 -6.15 4.08 -24.78
N GLY A 68 -5.30 3.08 -25.00
CA GLY A 68 -4.83 2.73 -26.34
C GLY A 68 -5.84 1.82 -27.06
N ASP A 69 -6.13 2.16 -28.32
CA ASP A 69 -7.01 1.40 -29.21
C ASP A 69 -6.29 1.09 -30.54
N ALA A 70 -5.89 -0.17 -30.70
CA ALA A 70 -5.25 -0.66 -31.92
C ALA A 70 -6.27 -1.19 -32.96
N SER A 71 -7.57 -1.18 -32.65
CA SER A 71 -8.66 -1.47 -33.60
C SER A 71 -9.12 -0.26 -34.41
N GLY A 72 -8.68 0.97 -34.09
CA GLY A 72 -8.79 2.09 -35.03
C GLY A 72 -8.75 3.50 -34.46
N ALA A 73 -9.24 3.73 -33.22
CA ALA A 73 -9.31 5.08 -32.66
C ALA A 73 -7.94 5.66 -32.22
N GLY A 74 -6.91 4.81 -32.09
CA GLY A 74 -5.59 5.21 -31.64
C GLY A 74 -5.56 5.44 -30.13
N ILE A 75 -6.03 6.60 -29.68
CA ILE A 75 -6.10 6.97 -28.26
C ILE A 75 -7.51 7.44 -27.93
N THR A 76 -8.06 6.94 -26.82
CA THR A 76 -9.31 7.42 -26.22
C THR A 76 -9.00 8.03 -24.86
N ILE A 77 -9.50 9.24 -24.61
CA ILE A 77 -9.35 9.93 -23.32
C ILE A 77 -10.69 9.85 -22.59
N VAL A 78 -10.63 9.50 -21.31
CA VAL A 78 -11.81 9.39 -20.44
C VAL A 78 -11.56 10.23 -19.20
N ASP A 79 -12.42 11.20 -18.95
CA ASP A 79 -12.49 11.91 -17.67
C ASP A 79 -13.05 10.95 -16.60
N VAL A 80 -12.28 10.76 -15.54
CA VAL A 80 -12.61 9.87 -14.41
C VAL A 80 -12.75 10.64 -13.08
N SER A 81 -12.90 11.96 -13.15
CA SER A 81 -13.03 12.83 -11.97
C SER A 81 -14.25 12.49 -11.11
N ASP A 82 -15.34 12.05 -11.74
CA ASP A 82 -16.41 11.31 -11.07
C ASP A 82 -16.34 9.82 -11.47
N PRO A 83 -15.86 8.93 -10.60
CA PRO A 83 -15.71 7.51 -10.92
C PRO A 83 -17.06 6.77 -10.99
N ALA A 84 -18.16 7.36 -10.53
CA ALA A 84 -19.51 6.81 -10.73
C ALA A 84 -20.06 7.12 -12.13
N THR A 85 -19.55 8.15 -12.80
CA THR A 85 -19.99 8.60 -14.13
C THR A 85 -18.82 9.01 -15.03
N PRO A 86 -17.92 8.09 -15.43
CA PRO A 86 -16.82 8.40 -16.34
C PRO A 86 -17.32 8.81 -17.73
N VAL A 87 -16.64 9.77 -18.36
CA VAL A 87 -17.06 10.36 -19.65
C VAL A 87 -15.89 10.36 -20.64
N GLN A 88 -16.13 9.86 -21.86
CA GLN A 88 -15.18 10.00 -22.96
C GLN A 88 -15.18 11.45 -23.49
N VAL A 89 -14.00 12.05 -23.64
CA VAL A 89 -13.80 13.44 -24.09
C VAL A 89 -13.17 13.54 -25.47
#